data_AF-A0A967LR66-F1
#
_entry.id   AF-A0A967LR66-F1
#
_cell.length_a   1.000
_cell.length_b   1.000
_cell.length_c   1.000
_cell.angle_alpha   90.00
_cell.angle_beta   90.00
_cell.angle_gamma   90.00
#
_symmetry.space_group_name_H-M   'P 1'
#
loop_
_entity.id
_entity.type
_entity.pdbx_description
1 polymer ?
#
loop_
_entity_poly.entity_id
_entity_poly.type
_entity_poly.pdbx_seq_one_letter_code
_entity_poly.pdbx_strand_id
1 'polypeptide(L)' 'MPAAPTVFLSAGEPSGDLHGAAVARALLDRWPDARLLGLAGPRMQA' A
#
# COMPACT_ATOMS: atom_id res chain seq x y z
N MET A 1 0.51 -4.82 21.33
CA MET A 1 0.69 -4.91 19.87
C MET A 1 1.21 -3.55 19.40
N PRO A 2 2.19 -3.46 18.49
CA PRO A 2 2.62 -2.15 17.99
C PRO A 2 1.42 -1.41 17.37
N ALA A 3 1.37 -0.10 17.56
CA ALA A 3 0.32 0.74 16.96
C ALA A 3 0.29 0.55 15.44
N ALA A 4 -0.90 0.65 14.84
CA ALA A 4 -1.06 0.46 13.40
C ALA A 4 -0.23 1.51 12.63
N PRO A 5 0.56 1.09 11.62
CA PRO A 5 1.47 2.00 10.93
C PRO A 5 0.74 2.93 9.97
N THR A 6 1.35 4.09 9.71
CA THR A 6 1.03 4.91 8.55
C THR A 6 2.16 4.74 7.53
N VAL A 7 1.84 4.29 6.32
CA VAL A 7 2.82 3.95 5.27
C VAL A 7 2.51 4.75 4.01
N PHE A 8 3.53 5.41 3.46
CA PHE A 8 3.45 6.05 2.15
C PHE A 8 4.05 5.14 1.07
N LEU A 9 3.29 4.86 0.01
CA LEU A 9 3.72 4.05 -1.13
C LEU A 9 3.74 4.93 -2.39
N SER A 10 4.84 4.87 -3.15
CA SER A 10 5.01 5.63 -4.39
C SER A 10 5.38 4.70 -5.53
N ALA A 11 4.65 4.79 -6.64
CA ALA A 11 4.92 4.05 -7.87
C ALA A 11 4.83 4.99 -9.07
N GLY A 12 5.95 5.14 -9.79
CA GLY A 12 6.05 6.03 -10.96
C GLY A 12 5.73 5.37 -12.30
N GLU A 13 5.56 4.05 -12.33
CA GLU A 13 5.38 3.26 -13.55
C GLU A 13 4.39 2.11 -13.34
N PRO A 14 3.77 1.56 -14.41
CA PRO A 14 2.74 0.53 -14.29
C PRO A 14 3.20 -0.77 -13.61
N SER A 15 4.47 -1.12 -13.74
CA SER A 15 5.06 -2.27 -13.05
C SER A 15 5.10 -2.03 -11.54
N GLY A 16 5.45 -0.82 -11.10
CA GLY A 16 5.43 -0.41 -9.70
C GLY A 16 4.02 -0.47 -9.11
N ASP A 17 3.01 -0.03 -9.87
CA ASP A 17 1.60 -0.12 -9.46
C ASP A 17 1.14 -1.58 -9.27
N LEU A 18 1.51 -2.48 -10.19
CA LEU A 18 1.19 -3.90 -10.07
C LEU A 18 1.79 -4.53 -8.81
N HIS A 19 3.09 -4.34 -8.57
CA HIS A 19 3.77 -4.97 -7.44
C HIS A 19 3.41 -4.29 -6.11
N GLY A 20 3.27 -2.96 -6.12
CA GLY A 20 2.90 -2.18 -4.94
C GLY A 20 1.49 -2.49 -4.44
N ALA A 21 0.56 -2.87 -5.32
CA ALA A 21 -0.78 -3.30 -4.93
C ALA A 21 -0.74 -4.56 -4.04
N ALA A 22 0.10 -5.53 -4.39
CA ALA A 22 0.27 -6.75 -3.58
C ALA A 22 0.88 -6.43 -2.20
N VAL A 23 1.82 -5.48 -2.13
CA VAL A 23 2.40 -5.01 -0.87
C VAL A 23 1.36 -4.29 -0.02
N ALA A 24 0.60 -3.36 -0.59
CA ALA A 24 -0.49 -2.65 0.08
C ALA A 24 -1.49 -3.64 0.69
N ARG A 25 -1.87 -4.68 -0.08
CA ARG A 25 -2.78 -5.70 0.41
C ARG A 25 -2.20 -6.49 1.59
N ALA A 26 -0.95 -6.94 1.48
CA ALA A 26 -0.30 -7.67 2.56
C ALA A 26 -0.13 -6.83 3.84
N LEU A 27 0.09 -5.51 3.69
CA LEU A 27 0.13 -4.58 4.82
C LEU A 27 -1.21 -4.49 5.54
N LEU A 28 -2.32 -4.36 4.81
CA LEU A 28 -3.66 -4.32 5.38
C LEU A 28 -4.09 -5.67 5.97
N ASP A 29 -3.69 -6.79 5.35
CA ASP A 29 -3.96 -8.12 5.91
C ASP A 29 -3.22 -8.34 7.25
N ARG A 30 -2.00 -7.80 7.38
CA ARG A 30 -1.20 -7.88 8.62
C ARG A 30 -1.62 -6.86 9.67
N TRP A 31 -1.97 -5.66 9.24
CA TRP A 31 -2.39 -4.53 10.06
C TRP A 31 -3.68 -3.93 9.50
N PRO A 32 -4.85 -4.46 9.91
CA PRO A 32 -6.14 -4.01 9.39
C PRO A 32 -6.40 -2.51 9.56
N ASP A 33 -5.83 -1.91 10.61
CA ASP A 33 -5.97 -0.49 10.92
C ASP A 33 -4.83 0.39 10.34
N ALA A 34 -3.98 -0.17 9.48
CA ALA A 34 -2.90 0.60 8.85
C ALA A 34 -3.47 1.68 7.93
N ARG A 35 -2.85 2.85 7.94
CA ARG A 35 -3.17 3.95 7.02
C ARG A 35 -2.21 3.92 5.85
N LEU A 36 -2.72 3.65 4.67
CA LEU A 36 -1.93 3.72 3.43
C LEU A 36 -2.19 5.05 2.72
N LEU A 37 -1.11 5.72 2.34
CA LEU A 37 -1.10 6.96 1.56
C LEU A 37 -0.23 6.72 0.32
N GLY A 38 -0.45 7.43 -0.78
CA GLY A 38 0.43 7.23 -1.92
C GLY A 38 0.18 8.06 -3.16
N LEU A 39 1.16 7.98 -4.05
CA LEU A 39 1.12 8.42 -5.44
C LEU A 39 1.40 7.19 -6.30
N ALA A 40 0.35 6.62 -6.87
CA ALA A 40 0.44 5.35 -7.59
C ALA A 40 -0.64 5.26 -8.68
N GLY A 41 -0.61 4.17 -9.42
CA GLY A 41 -1.61 3.87 -10.42
C GLY A 41 -2.92 3.31 -9.83
N PRO A 42 -3.87 2.92 -10.71
CA PRO A 42 -5.19 2.47 -10.29
C PRO A 42 -5.18 1.12 -9.56
N ARG A 43 -4.15 0.26 -9.70
CA ARG A 43 -4.12 -1.03 -9.01
C ARG A 43 -3.82 -0.88 -7.52
N MET A 44 -3.10 0.17 -7.14
CA MET A 44 -2.81 0.52 -5.75
C MET A 44 -3.91 1.36 -5.08
N GLN A 45 -5.00 1.68 -5.80
CA GLN A 45 -6.19 2.27 -5.19
C GLN A 45 -6.97 1.16 -4.47
N ALA A 46 -6.57 0.89 -3.22
CA ALA A 46 -7.21 -0.06 -2.31
C ALA A 46 -8.27 0.62 -1.43
#